data_AF-A0A936B310-F1
#
_entry.id   AF-A0A936B310-F1
#
_cell.length_a   1.000
_cell.length_b   1.000
_cell.length_c   1.000
_cell.angle_alpha   90.00
_cell.angle_beta   90.00
_cell.angle_gamma   90.00
#
_symmetry.space_group_name_H-M   'P 1'
#
loop_
_entity.id
_entity.type
_entity.pdbx_description
1 polymer ?
#
loop_
_entity_poly.entity_id
_entity_poly.type
_entity_poly.pdbx_seq_one_letter_code
_entity_poly.pdbx_strand_id
1 'polypeptide(L)'
;MAPIIYKHCSSCHRPGEIGPFSLTNYQEASNWATSIRYVTQNKIMPPWKADPTYSRFMDENYLSDSQIKTIADWVDAGSPMGNPSDIPPFPDFPQNSLLGEPDLVLTFDRSYTHKGTGVDEYRYFVLPTGLTQNKKIKAIELRPGNTKIVHHALFFSDVSGKAKQYDDQTPEYGFSANENPDFDVFEVINRDQYPGYVPGQNPEDFLTGLPWI
;
A
#
# COMPACT_ATOMS: atom_id res chain seq x y z
N MET A 1 18.03 2.97 16.64
CA MET A 1 17.36 3.83 15.62
C MET A 1 17.19 3.15 14.27
N ALA A 2 18.25 2.81 13.55
CA ALA A 2 18.15 2.25 12.19
C ALA A 2 17.15 1.07 12.05
N PRO A 3 17.10 0.07 12.97
CA PRO A 3 16.10 -0.98 12.90
C PRO A 3 14.64 -0.49 12.95
N ILE A 4 14.36 0.58 13.71
CA ILE A 4 13.01 1.16 13.80
C ILE A 4 12.64 1.84 12.48
N ILE A 5 13.54 2.65 11.93
CA ILE A 5 13.32 3.35 10.66
C ILE A 5 13.12 2.36 9.52
N TYR A 6 14.00 1.37 9.40
CA TYR A 6 13.94 0.39 8.31
C TYR A 6 12.68 -0.47 8.38
N LYS A 7 12.25 -0.87 9.59
CA LYS A 7 11.06 -1.69 9.77
C LYS A 7 9.76 -0.92 9.54
N HIS A 8 9.65 0.30 10.05
CA HIS A 8 8.37 1.00 10.16
C HIS A 8 8.18 2.13 9.16
N CYS A 9 9.27 2.66 8.58
CA CYS A 9 9.23 3.87 7.76
C CYS A 9 9.71 3.62 6.33
N SER A 10 10.77 2.84 6.14
CA SER A 10 11.46 2.75 4.84
C SER A 10 10.67 2.04 3.75
N SER A 11 9.63 1.27 4.06
CA SER A 11 8.74 0.68 3.05
C SER A 11 8.06 1.75 2.20
N CYS A 12 7.59 2.84 2.83
CA CYS A 12 6.99 3.99 2.17
C CYS A 12 8.01 5.09 1.86
N HIS A 13 9.01 5.28 2.73
CA HIS A 13 10.01 6.34 2.61
C HIS A 13 11.27 5.84 1.90
N ARG A 14 11.14 5.48 0.63
CA ARG A 14 12.24 5.12 -0.26
C ARG A 14 11.97 5.63 -1.68
N PRO A 15 13.00 5.73 -2.55
CA PRO A 15 12.81 6.23 -3.90
C PRO A 15 11.73 5.45 -4.67
N GLY A 16 10.82 6.17 -5.33
CA GLY A 16 9.74 5.57 -6.12
C GLY A 16 8.46 5.24 -5.34
N GLU A 17 8.47 5.36 -4.01
CA GLU A 17 7.30 5.08 -3.17
C GLU A 17 6.58 6.38 -2.73
N ILE A 18 5.46 6.24 -2.01
CA ILE A 18 4.59 7.37 -1.66
C ILE A 18 5.22 8.40 -0.71
N GLY A 19 6.25 8.00 0.05
CA GLY A 19 6.90 8.87 1.02
C GLY A 19 7.51 10.11 0.33
N PRO A 20 7.29 11.33 0.85
CA PRO A 20 7.75 12.56 0.20
C PRO A 20 9.28 12.72 0.20
N PHE A 21 9.99 11.89 0.98
CA PHE A 21 11.44 11.82 1.08
C PHE A 21 11.88 10.40 1.44
N SER A 22 13.16 10.12 1.23
CA SER A 22 13.77 8.81 1.52
C SER A 22 14.29 8.73 2.96
N LEU A 23 14.24 7.53 3.53
CA LEU A 23 14.77 7.13 4.84
C LEU A 23 15.58 5.84 4.69
N THR A 24 16.61 5.89 3.86
CA THR A 24 17.46 4.76 3.47
C THR A 24 18.80 4.75 4.20
N ASN A 25 19.24 5.90 4.71
CA ASN A 25 20.52 6.07 5.39
C ASN A 25 20.44 7.06 6.56
N TYR A 26 21.54 7.16 7.31
CA TYR A 26 21.63 8.04 8.48
C TYR A 26 21.42 9.53 8.14
N GLN A 27 22.03 10.02 7.07
CA GLN A 27 21.96 11.44 6.72
C GLN A 27 20.51 11.86 6.43
N GLU A 28 19.78 11.03 5.69
CA GLU A 28 18.36 11.21 5.44
C GLU A 28 17.53 11.21 6.74
N ALA A 29 17.73 10.23 7.61
CA ALA A 29 17.00 10.18 8.88
C ALA A 29 17.33 11.36 9.80
N SER A 30 18.59 11.79 9.86
CA SER A 30 19.04 12.93 10.66
C SER A 30 18.48 14.25 10.14
N ASN A 31 18.42 14.44 8.82
CA ASN A 31 17.87 15.66 8.21
C ASN A 31 16.38 15.85 8.55
N TRP A 32 15.64 14.76 8.70
CA TRP A 32 14.21 14.77 9.02
C TRP A 32 13.89 14.45 10.48
N ALA A 33 14.90 14.40 11.36
CA ALA A 33 14.77 13.96 12.75
C ALA A 33 13.62 14.64 13.52
N THR A 34 13.55 15.97 13.47
CA THR A 34 12.49 16.75 14.14
C THR A 34 11.09 16.39 13.62
N SER A 35 10.95 16.24 12.30
CA SER A 35 9.69 15.83 11.68
C SER A 35 9.31 14.42 12.07
N ILE A 36 10.26 13.47 12.03
CA ILE A 36 10.07 12.09 12.45
C ILE A 36 9.55 12.05 13.90
N ARG A 37 10.25 12.72 14.83
CA ARG A 37 9.81 12.82 16.23
C ARG A 37 8.38 13.33 16.35
N TYR A 38 8.05 14.42 15.65
CA TYR A 38 6.71 15.01 15.69
C TYR A 38 5.64 14.03 15.23
N VAL A 39 5.81 13.40 14.05
CA VAL A 39 4.78 12.50 13.50
C VAL A 39 4.64 11.22 14.31
N THR A 40 5.73 10.70 14.89
CA THR A 40 5.67 9.48 15.71
C THR A 40 5.11 9.76 17.10
N GLN A 41 5.42 10.90 17.73
CA GLN A 41 4.86 11.28 19.04
C GLN A 41 3.35 11.53 18.96
N ASN A 42 2.88 12.12 17.86
CA ASN A 42 1.46 12.37 17.63
C ASN A 42 0.74 11.15 17.03
N LYS A 43 1.41 10.00 16.87
CA LYS A 43 0.86 8.77 16.27
C LYS A 43 0.23 9.01 14.88
N ILE A 44 0.77 9.98 14.15
CA ILE A 44 0.43 10.25 12.74
C ILE A 44 1.13 9.21 11.86
N MET A 45 2.36 8.84 12.23
CA MET A 45 3.16 7.84 11.53
C MET A 45 3.69 6.76 12.49
N PRO A 46 3.76 5.49 12.03
CA PRO A 46 3.13 5.00 10.81
C PRO A 46 1.59 5.10 10.89
N PRO A 47 0.89 5.20 9.76
CA PRO A 47 -0.54 5.48 9.73
C PRO A 47 -1.35 4.22 10.10
N TRP A 48 -1.33 3.84 11.37
CA TRP A 48 -2.03 2.67 11.91
C TRP A 48 -3.13 3.09 12.86
N LYS A 49 -4.39 2.97 12.41
CA LYS A 49 -5.56 3.42 13.17
C LYS A 49 -6.10 2.38 14.16
N ALA A 50 -5.83 1.10 13.93
CA ALA A 50 -6.35 0.04 14.79
C ALA A 50 -5.67 0.07 16.17
N ASP A 51 -6.45 -0.18 17.23
CA ASP A 51 -5.94 -0.24 18.59
C ASP A 51 -5.35 -1.62 18.87
N PRO A 52 -4.00 -1.74 18.98
CA PRO A 52 -3.33 -3.02 19.21
C PRO A 52 -3.56 -3.61 20.62
N THR A 53 -4.21 -2.86 21.53
CA THR A 53 -4.59 -3.33 22.86
C THR A 53 -5.97 -3.96 22.89
N TYR A 54 -6.82 -3.63 21.92
CA TYR A 54 -8.16 -4.21 21.77
C TYR A 54 -8.12 -5.50 20.94
N SER A 55 -7.46 -5.45 19.77
CA SER A 55 -7.31 -6.60 18.88
C SER A 55 -5.96 -6.58 18.19
N ARG A 56 -5.49 -7.75 17.77
CA ARG A 56 -4.24 -7.91 17.01
C ARG A 56 -4.55 -8.31 15.58
N PHE A 57 -3.87 -7.67 14.65
CA PHE A 57 -3.92 -8.01 13.22
C PHE A 57 -2.59 -8.62 12.78
N MET A 58 -2.57 -9.24 11.61
CA MET A 58 -1.32 -9.59 10.95
C MET A 58 -0.68 -8.30 10.40
N ASP A 59 0.65 -8.30 10.30
CA ASP A 59 1.44 -7.23 9.67
C ASP A 59 1.19 -5.80 10.19
N GLU A 60 0.91 -5.69 11.49
CA GLU A 60 0.68 -4.39 12.14
C GLU A 60 1.91 -3.49 12.05
N ASN A 61 1.73 -2.31 11.47
CA ASN A 61 2.77 -1.31 11.40
C ASN A 61 2.48 -0.16 12.38
N TYR A 62 2.71 -0.39 13.67
CA TYR A 62 2.67 0.67 14.68
C TYR A 62 4.00 0.72 15.45
N LEU A 63 4.25 1.86 16.11
CA LEU A 63 5.37 2.01 17.03
C LEU A 63 4.88 1.80 18.47
N SER A 64 5.57 0.96 19.23
CA SER A 64 5.36 0.88 20.68
C SER A 64 5.76 2.19 21.35
N ASP A 65 5.24 2.44 22.56
CA ASP A 65 5.63 3.61 23.35
C ASP A 65 7.15 3.64 23.62
N SER A 66 7.78 2.47 23.77
CA SER A 66 9.24 2.37 23.92
C SER A 66 10.01 2.75 22.63
N GLN A 67 9.49 2.38 21.46
CA GLN A 67 10.07 2.79 20.18
C GLN A 67 9.89 4.30 19.95
N ILE A 68 8.69 4.85 20.24
CA ILE A 68 8.44 6.31 20.19
C ILE A 68 9.40 7.04 21.11
N LYS A 69 9.58 6.55 22.35
CA LYS A 69 10.54 7.13 23.29
C LYS A 69 11.97 7.05 22.75
N THR A 70 12.37 5.92 22.18
CA THR A 70 13.70 5.74 21.58
C THR A 70 13.96 6.77 20.47
N ILE A 71 12.97 7.04 19.63
CA ILE A 71 13.05 8.08 18.59
C ILE A 71 13.20 9.46 19.24
N ALA A 72 12.35 9.78 20.21
CA ALA A 72 12.39 11.07 20.90
C ALA A 72 13.74 11.32 21.58
N ASP A 73 14.24 10.35 22.35
CA ASP A 73 15.53 10.43 23.05
C ASP A 73 16.70 10.61 22.06
N TRP A 74 16.66 9.91 20.92
CA TRP A 74 17.70 10.06 19.89
C TRP A 74 17.70 11.47 19.28
N VAL A 75 16.53 12.05 19.02
CA VAL A 75 16.44 13.42 18.51
C VAL A 75 16.86 14.44 19.57
N ASP A 76 16.44 14.25 20.83
CA ASP A 76 16.79 15.14 21.94
C ASP A 76 18.30 15.12 22.22
N ALA A 77 18.99 14.01 21.92
CA ALA A 77 20.45 13.88 21.96
C ALA A 77 21.18 14.49 20.73
N GLY A 78 20.47 15.14 19.82
CA GLY A 78 21.04 15.75 18.61
C GLY A 78 21.21 14.77 17.44
N SER A 79 20.44 13.68 17.41
CA SER A 79 20.46 12.67 16.35
C SER A 79 21.84 12.06 16.08
N PRO A 80 22.60 11.61 17.11
CA PRO A 80 23.94 11.10 16.91
C PRO A 80 23.95 9.84 16.04
N MET A 81 24.97 9.71 15.19
CA MET A 81 25.23 8.47 14.48
C MET A 81 25.70 7.40 15.47
N GLY A 82 25.11 6.20 15.40
CA GLY A 82 25.59 5.05 16.16
C GLY A 82 26.89 4.48 15.58
N ASN A 83 27.35 3.35 16.12
CA ASN A 83 28.47 2.62 15.52
C ASN A 83 28.09 2.17 14.10
N PRO A 84 28.87 2.53 13.06
CA PRO A 84 28.60 2.12 11.69
C PRO A 84 28.53 0.60 11.49
N SER A 85 29.22 -0.18 12.34
CA SER A 85 29.23 -1.64 12.27
C SER A 85 27.91 -2.29 12.75
N ASP A 86 27.09 -1.52 13.48
CA ASP A 86 25.80 -2.00 14.02
C ASP A 86 24.62 -1.61 13.11
N ILE A 87 24.90 -0.98 11.97
CA ILE A 87 23.86 -0.60 11.00
C ILE A 87 23.38 -1.90 10.33
N PRO A 88 22.10 -2.28 10.51
CA PRO A 88 21.56 -3.43 9.79
C PRO A 88 21.61 -3.18 8.28
N PRO A 89 21.71 -4.23 7.45
CA PRO A 89 21.55 -4.04 6.02
C PRO A 89 20.20 -3.37 5.73
N PHE A 90 20.20 -2.44 4.76
CA PHE A 90 18.95 -1.88 4.28
C PHE A 90 18.05 -3.02 3.75
N PRO A 91 16.74 -3.02 4.05
CA PRO A 91 15.86 -4.08 3.57
C PRO A 91 15.93 -4.18 2.04
N ASP A 92 15.99 -5.41 1.55
CA ASP A 92 15.93 -5.65 0.11
C ASP A 92 14.49 -5.43 -0.36
N PHE A 93 14.35 -4.62 -1.41
CA PHE A 93 13.07 -4.37 -2.05
C PHE A 93 13.20 -4.72 -3.53
N PRO A 94 12.56 -5.81 -3.99
CA PRO A 94 12.53 -6.19 -5.39
C PRO A 94 12.14 -5.01 -6.30
N GLN A 95 12.87 -4.83 -7.40
CA GLN A 95 12.56 -3.79 -8.39
C GLN A 95 11.24 -4.05 -9.12
N ASN A 96 10.81 -5.32 -9.18
CA ASN A 96 9.59 -5.75 -9.83
C ASN A 96 8.49 -6.03 -8.81
N SER A 97 8.10 -7.29 -8.67
CA SER A 97 7.06 -7.74 -7.76
C SER A 97 7.68 -8.17 -6.43
N LEU A 98 7.05 -7.79 -5.32
CA LEU A 98 7.38 -8.28 -3.99
C LEU A 98 7.10 -9.79 -3.83
N LEU A 99 6.28 -10.37 -4.72
CA LEU A 99 5.94 -11.80 -4.77
C LEU A 99 6.89 -12.63 -5.64
N GLY A 100 7.86 -12.02 -6.33
CA GLY A 100 8.74 -12.70 -7.28
C GLY A 100 8.19 -12.69 -8.71
N GLU A 101 8.14 -13.85 -9.37
CA GLU A 101 7.59 -13.98 -10.71
C GLU A 101 6.09 -14.32 -10.63
N PRO A 102 5.18 -13.45 -11.14
CA PRO A 102 3.74 -13.71 -11.11
C PRO A 102 3.29 -14.65 -12.23
N ASP A 103 2.32 -15.52 -11.94
CA ASP A 103 1.69 -16.40 -12.93
C ASP A 103 0.82 -15.65 -13.96
N LEU A 104 0.32 -14.47 -13.59
CA LEU A 104 -0.54 -13.63 -14.41
C LEU A 104 -0.26 -12.15 -14.10
N VAL A 105 0.01 -11.37 -15.15
CA VAL A 105 0.15 -9.91 -15.07
C VAL A 105 -1.00 -9.28 -15.82
N LEU A 106 -1.81 -8.49 -15.12
CA LEU A 106 -2.87 -7.68 -15.73
C LEU A 106 -2.40 -6.23 -15.76
N THR A 107 -2.35 -5.65 -16.96
CA THR A 107 -1.94 -4.27 -17.18
C THR A 107 -3.11 -3.44 -17.66
N PHE A 108 -3.06 -2.15 -17.33
CA PHE A 108 -3.99 -1.20 -17.89
C PHE A 108 -3.66 -1.01 -19.37
N ASP A 109 -4.67 -0.99 -20.25
CA ASP A 109 -4.50 -0.83 -21.70
C ASP A 109 -3.90 0.54 -22.06
N ARG A 110 -4.15 1.54 -21.21
CA ARG A 110 -3.67 2.91 -21.34
C ARG A 110 -3.60 3.60 -19.99
N SER A 111 -2.84 4.69 -19.90
CA SER A 111 -2.80 5.51 -18.69
C SER A 111 -4.12 6.28 -18.49
N TYR A 112 -4.58 6.34 -17.25
CA TYR A 112 -5.63 7.28 -16.84
C TYR A 112 -4.99 8.55 -16.26
N THR A 113 -5.45 9.72 -16.72
CA THR A 113 -4.96 11.01 -16.21
C THR A 113 -5.93 11.54 -15.16
N HIS A 114 -5.53 11.45 -13.90
CA HIS A 114 -6.30 12.03 -12.79
C HIS A 114 -6.33 13.56 -12.89
N LYS A 115 -7.51 14.17 -12.72
CA LYS A 115 -7.73 15.62 -12.93
C LYS A 115 -7.07 16.51 -11.86
N GLY A 116 -6.66 15.94 -10.72
CA GLY A 116 -5.93 16.68 -9.68
C GLY A 116 -6.80 17.65 -8.89
N THR A 117 -8.05 17.28 -8.62
CA THR A 117 -9.04 18.12 -7.91
C THR A 117 -8.80 18.25 -6.40
N GLY A 118 -7.86 17.48 -5.83
CA GLY A 118 -7.59 17.44 -4.39
C GLY A 118 -8.65 16.71 -3.57
N VAL A 119 -9.56 15.99 -4.22
CA VAL A 119 -10.55 15.10 -3.60
C VAL A 119 -10.40 13.69 -4.15
N ASP A 120 -10.87 12.70 -3.40
CA ASP A 120 -10.84 11.29 -3.82
C ASP A 120 -11.70 11.07 -5.07
N GLU A 121 -11.11 10.44 -6.09
CA GLU A 121 -11.82 9.92 -7.26
C GLU A 121 -11.90 8.39 -7.17
N TYR A 122 -13.11 7.86 -7.06
CA TYR A 122 -13.36 6.43 -7.20
C TYR A 122 -13.60 6.10 -8.67
N ARG A 123 -12.64 5.36 -9.25
CA ARG A 123 -12.69 4.91 -10.64
C ARG A 123 -12.45 3.41 -10.72
N TYR A 124 -13.20 2.76 -11.60
CA TYR A 124 -13.21 1.32 -11.79
C TYR A 124 -12.60 1.00 -13.15
N PHE A 125 -11.70 0.02 -13.17
CA PHE A 125 -11.05 -0.45 -14.39
C PHE A 125 -11.34 -1.95 -14.54
N VAL A 126 -11.83 -2.34 -15.72
CA VAL A 126 -12.11 -3.74 -16.04
C VAL A 126 -10.90 -4.34 -16.74
N LEU A 127 -10.30 -5.35 -16.12
CA LEU A 127 -9.11 -6.04 -16.65
C LEU A 127 -9.47 -7.48 -17.02
N PRO A 128 -9.56 -7.83 -18.32
CA PRO A 128 -9.83 -9.19 -18.74
C PRO A 128 -8.70 -10.13 -18.33
N THR A 129 -9.02 -11.22 -17.61
CA THR A 129 -8.00 -12.15 -17.10
C THR A 129 -7.47 -13.11 -18.17
N GLY A 130 -8.25 -13.36 -19.23
CA GLY A 130 -7.94 -14.37 -20.26
C GLY A 130 -7.95 -15.82 -19.76
N LEU A 131 -8.31 -16.06 -18.49
CA LEU A 131 -8.34 -17.40 -17.90
C LEU A 131 -9.51 -18.21 -18.47
N THR A 132 -9.20 -19.37 -19.05
CA THR A 132 -10.20 -20.32 -19.58
C THR A 132 -10.56 -21.42 -18.59
N GLN A 133 -9.90 -21.46 -17.44
CA GLN A 133 -10.08 -22.47 -16.39
C GLN A 133 -10.03 -21.79 -15.01
N ASN A 134 -10.73 -22.37 -14.05
CA ASN A 134 -10.72 -21.88 -12.68
C ASN A 134 -9.30 -21.95 -12.10
N LYS A 135 -8.89 -20.88 -11.41
CA LYS A 135 -7.64 -20.77 -10.68
C LYS A 135 -7.92 -20.36 -9.25
N LYS A 136 -7.09 -20.83 -8.32
CA LYS A 136 -7.06 -20.30 -6.95
C LYS A 136 -6.11 -19.11 -6.93
N ILE A 137 -6.53 -18.02 -6.32
CA ILE A 137 -5.68 -16.85 -6.14
C ILE A 137 -4.92 -17.04 -4.83
N LYS A 138 -3.59 -16.98 -4.94
CA LYS A 138 -2.68 -17.09 -3.80
C LYS A 138 -2.30 -15.73 -3.23
N ALA A 139 -2.05 -14.76 -4.09
CA ALA A 139 -1.67 -13.40 -3.69
C ALA A 139 -2.04 -12.45 -4.83
N ILE A 140 -2.25 -11.18 -4.49
CA ILE A 140 -2.41 -10.08 -5.45
C ILE A 140 -1.46 -8.97 -5.03
N GLU A 141 -0.75 -8.41 -6.01
CA GLU A 141 0.05 -7.20 -5.84
C GLU A 141 -0.40 -6.17 -6.86
N LEU A 142 -0.67 -4.95 -6.40
CA LEU A 142 -0.81 -3.80 -7.28
C LEU A 142 0.46 -2.99 -7.27
N ARG A 143 0.94 -2.67 -8.47
CA ARG A 143 2.04 -1.74 -8.69
C ARG A 143 1.51 -0.50 -9.39
N PRO A 144 1.25 0.60 -8.65
CA PRO A 144 0.77 1.82 -9.27
C PRO A 144 1.79 2.38 -10.26
N GLY A 145 1.33 2.78 -11.45
CA GLY A 145 2.17 3.55 -12.38
C GLY A 145 2.55 4.93 -11.83
N ASN A 146 1.78 5.44 -10.85
CA ASN A 146 2.08 6.66 -10.10
C ASN A 146 1.76 6.45 -8.62
N THR A 147 2.77 6.05 -7.84
CA THR A 147 2.69 5.79 -6.39
C THR A 147 2.39 7.02 -5.55
N LYS A 148 2.49 8.24 -6.12
CA LYS A 148 2.25 9.49 -5.39
C LYS A 148 0.77 9.85 -5.24
N ILE A 149 -0.10 9.28 -6.05
CA ILE A 149 -1.53 9.66 -6.10
C ILE A 149 -2.49 8.50 -5.81
N VAL A 150 -2.05 7.25 -5.97
CA VAL A 150 -2.91 6.08 -5.66
C VAL A 150 -2.93 5.87 -4.16
N HIS A 151 -4.05 6.26 -3.53
CA HIS A 151 -4.24 6.16 -2.08
C HIS A 151 -4.75 4.78 -1.63
N HIS A 152 -5.63 4.14 -2.40
CA HIS A 152 -6.00 2.75 -2.20
C HIS A 152 -6.47 2.11 -3.53
N ALA A 153 -6.54 0.79 -3.57
CA ALA A 153 -7.26 0.06 -4.61
C ALA A 153 -7.96 -1.16 -4.02
N LEU A 154 -9.08 -1.55 -4.62
CA LEU A 154 -9.84 -2.74 -4.26
C LEU A 154 -9.93 -3.65 -5.49
N PHE A 155 -9.89 -4.96 -5.27
CA PHE A 155 -9.96 -5.95 -6.35
C PHE A 155 -11.18 -6.83 -6.17
N PHE A 156 -11.88 -7.07 -7.28
CA PHE A 156 -13.09 -7.87 -7.32
C PHE A 156 -13.03 -8.80 -8.53
N SER A 157 -13.52 -10.02 -8.39
CA SER A 157 -13.81 -10.88 -9.55
C SER A 157 -15.21 -10.60 -10.09
N ASP A 158 -15.31 -10.21 -11.36
CA ASP A 158 -16.60 -10.08 -12.06
C ASP A 158 -16.76 -11.20 -13.10
N VAL A 159 -17.57 -12.21 -12.77
CA VAL A 159 -17.91 -13.32 -13.67
C VAL A 159 -19.21 -13.10 -14.46
N SER A 160 -19.96 -12.01 -14.24
CA SER A 160 -21.16 -11.66 -15.01
C SER A 160 -20.87 -10.65 -16.12
N GLY A 161 -19.73 -9.97 -16.07
CA GLY A 161 -19.40 -8.89 -16.99
C GLY A 161 -20.24 -7.63 -16.77
N LYS A 162 -20.80 -7.44 -15.56
CA LYS A 162 -21.59 -6.24 -15.25
C LYS A 162 -20.71 -5.00 -15.21
N ALA A 163 -19.52 -5.08 -14.62
CA ALA A 163 -18.56 -3.98 -14.61
C ALA A 163 -18.19 -3.59 -16.05
N LYS A 164 -18.05 -4.58 -16.94
CA LYS A 164 -17.78 -4.34 -18.36
C LYS A 164 -18.94 -3.64 -19.07
N GLN A 165 -20.18 -4.00 -18.76
CA GLN A 165 -21.36 -3.32 -19.31
C GLN A 165 -21.43 -1.85 -18.88
N TYR A 166 -21.03 -1.50 -17.66
CA TYR A 166 -20.91 -0.11 -17.21
C TYR A 166 -19.75 0.62 -17.91
N ASP A 167 -18.58 -0.02 -17.99
CA ASP A 167 -17.41 0.54 -18.69
C ASP A 167 -17.74 0.86 -20.16
N ASP A 168 -18.46 -0.03 -20.85
CA ASP A 168 -18.90 0.13 -22.25
C ASP A 168 -19.90 1.28 -22.48
N GLN A 169 -20.52 1.81 -21.41
CA GLN A 169 -21.41 2.96 -21.49
C GLN A 169 -20.66 4.30 -21.40
N THR A 170 -19.37 4.27 -21.05
CA THR A 170 -18.54 5.48 -20.90
C THR A 170 -17.46 5.56 -21.98
N PRO A 171 -17.22 6.74 -22.57
CA PRO A 171 -16.14 6.91 -23.55
C PRO A 171 -14.74 6.97 -22.91
N GLU A 172 -14.66 7.29 -21.62
CA GLU A 172 -13.41 7.34 -20.87
C GLU A 172 -12.81 5.95 -20.62
N TYR A 173 -11.56 5.91 -20.15
CA TYR A 173 -10.96 4.65 -19.73
C TYR A 173 -11.34 4.32 -18.29
N GLY A 174 -12.00 3.19 -18.09
CA GLY A 174 -12.69 2.91 -16.84
C GLY A 174 -13.90 3.83 -16.67
N PHE A 175 -14.67 3.59 -15.62
CA PHE A 175 -15.85 4.40 -15.30
C PHE A 175 -15.80 4.90 -13.85
N SER A 176 -16.43 6.05 -13.59
CA SER A 176 -16.51 6.61 -12.23
C SER A 176 -17.85 6.30 -11.58
N ALA A 177 -17.86 5.91 -10.31
CA ALA A 177 -19.10 5.79 -9.54
C ALA A 177 -19.82 7.15 -9.39
N ASN A 178 -19.07 8.27 -9.36
CA ASN A 178 -19.66 9.60 -9.20
C ASN A 178 -20.38 10.08 -10.46
N GLU A 179 -19.89 9.66 -11.65
CA GLU A 179 -20.44 10.07 -12.94
C GLU A 179 -21.52 9.09 -13.45
N ASN A 180 -21.69 7.95 -12.76
CA ASN A 180 -22.67 6.91 -13.10
C ASN A 180 -23.60 6.67 -11.90
N PRO A 181 -24.66 7.48 -11.70
CA PRO A 181 -25.53 7.36 -10.52
C PRO A 181 -26.33 6.05 -10.48
N ASP A 182 -26.53 5.39 -11.63
CA ASP A 182 -27.14 4.07 -11.73
C ASP A 182 -26.13 2.92 -11.52
N PHE A 183 -24.85 3.24 -11.29
CA PHE A 183 -23.85 2.26 -10.89
C PHE A 183 -24.12 1.84 -9.45
N ASP A 184 -24.83 0.73 -9.30
CA ASP A 184 -24.90 0.05 -8.03
C ASP A 184 -23.61 -0.76 -7.87
N VAL A 185 -22.72 -0.23 -7.03
CA VAL A 185 -21.49 -0.92 -6.68
C VAL A 185 -21.81 -2.35 -6.24
N PHE A 186 -22.88 -2.61 -5.49
CA PHE A 186 -23.25 -3.94 -5.01
C PHE A 186 -23.65 -4.91 -6.12
N GLU A 187 -24.07 -4.44 -7.28
CA GLU A 187 -24.27 -5.30 -8.44
C GLU A 187 -22.96 -5.83 -9.02
N VAL A 188 -21.84 -5.16 -8.73
CA VAL A 188 -20.48 -5.55 -9.11
C VAL A 188 -19.69 -6.15 -7.94
N ILE A 189 -19.89 -5.64 -6.72
CA ILE A 189 -19.12 -5.95 -5.50
C ILE A 189 -19.77 -6.98 -4.58
N ASN A 190 -20.99 -7.48 -4.86
CA ASN A 190 -21.52 -8.67 -4.14
C ASN A 190 -20.85 -9.98 -4.60
N ARG A 191 -19.54 -9.93 -4.84
CA ARG A 191 -18.70 -11.04 -5.29
C ARG A 191 -17.37 -11.03 -4.57
N ASP A 192 -16.64 -12.14 -4.69
CA ASP A 192 -15.34 -12.38 -4.06
C ASP A 192 -14.43 -11.15 -4.18
N GLN A 193 -14.42 -10.35 -3.12
CA GLN A 193 -13.51 -9.23 -2.95
C GLN A 193 -12.20 -9.79 -2.41
N TYR A 194 -11.10 -9.39 -3.03
CA TYR A 194 -9.77 -9.71 -2.55
C TYR A 194 -9.22 -8.56 -1.69
N PRO A 195 -8.23 -8.83 -0.82
CA PRO A 195 -7.55 -7.79 -0.06
C PRO A 195 -7.08 -6.65 -0.95
N GLY A 196 -7.35 -5.42 -0.50
CA GLY A 196 -7.00 -4.22 -1.23
C GLY A 196 -5.50 -3.89 -1.17
N TYR A 197 -5.15 -2.80 -1.82
CA TYR A 197 -3.86 -2.16 -1.74
C TYR A 197 -3.99 -0.85 -0.98
N VAL A 198 -3.07 -0.60 -0.05
CA VAL A 198 -2.71 0.73 0.43
C VAL A 198 -1.19 0.92 0.35
N PRO A 199 -0.70 2.16 0.17
CA PRO A 199 0.73 2.43 0.13
C PRO A 199 1.47 1.90 1.37
N GLY A 200 2.55 1.14 1.13
CA GLY A 200 3.36 0.53 2.18
C GLY A 200 2.90 -0.84 2.65
N GLN A 201 1.76 -1.34 2.17
CA GLN A 201 1.31 -2.71 2.42
C GLN A 201 2.13 -3.69 1.56
N ASN A 202 2.58 -4.79 2.17
CA ASN A 202 3.14 -5.91 1.42
C ASN A 202 2.00 -6.77 0.86
N PRO A 203 2.15 -7.36 -0.34
CA PRO A 203 1.18 -8.32 -0.82
C PRO A 203 1.19 -9.55 0.09
N GLU A 204 0.00 -9.99 0.48
CA GLU A 204 -0.19 -11.13 1.38
C GLU A 204 -0.42 -12.42 0.59
N ASP A 205 0.13 -13.51 1.10
CA ASP A 205 -0.20 -14.86 0.66
C ASP A 205 -1.47 -15.32 1.38
N PHE A 206 -2.59 -15.31 0.65
CA PHE A 206 -3.92 -15.68 1.12
C PHE A 206 -4.00 -17.15 1.57
N LEU A 207 -3.07 -18.01 1.14
CA LEU A 207 -3.09 -19.43 1.50
C LEU A 207 -2.33 -19.71 2.80
N THR A 208 -1.42 -18.82 3.21
CA THR A 208 -0.79 -18.88 4.53
C THR A 208 -1.66 -18.16 5.56
N GLY A 209 -2.49 -18.93 6.28
CA GLY A 209 -3.27 -18.41 7.41
C GLY A 209 -4.78 -18.55 7.28
N LEU A 210 -5.30 -19.04 6.16
CA LEU A 210 -6.67 -19.58 6.11
C LEU A 210 -6.68 -20.99 6.75
N PRO A 211 -7.28 -21.17 7.94
CA PRO A 211 -7.38 -22.49 8.55
C PRO A 211 -8.57 -23.25 7.96
N TRP A 212 -8.46 -23.79 6.75
CA TRP A 212 -9.49 -24.64 6.12
C TRP A 212 -8.76 -25.63 5.18
N ILE A 213 -8.79 -26.96 5.32
CA ILE A 213 -9.92 -27.91 5.45
C ILE A 213 -11.18 -27.43 4.76
#